data_AF-U7Q2B5-F1
#
_entry.id   AF-U7Q2B5-F1
#
_cell.length_a   1.000
_cell.length_b   1.000
_cell.length_c   1.000
_cell.angle_alpha   90.00
_cell.angle_beta   90.00
_cell.angle_gamma   90.00
#
_symmetry.space_group_name_H-M   'P 1'
#
loop_
_entity.id
_entity.type
_entity.pdbx_description
1 polymer ?
#
loop_
_entity_poly.entity_id
_entity_poly.type
_entity_poly.pdbx_seq_one_letter_code
_entity_poly.pdbx_strand_id
1 'polypeptide(L)'
;MQLSVSALLGLVAAANAHGLVTSPATRTPGAATAAVCGETMVKFYQADNTSYPEALFRANPKGIGADYNAAKCNLYLCRGYQFGDNTKNVQSYKPGEKVDMDVFIRIPHKGYANVSVVDTTTNKILGTPLIDWPDNYAATLTPPANQTKFSVTIPTTLGDQCTTAGACVLQWYWLGQGQTYESCVDFTTPKTTPMRFTA
;
A
#
# COMPACT_ATOMS: atom_id res chain seq x y z
N MET A 1 -6.66 41.58 -42.80
CA MET A 1 -5.99 40.26 -42.76
C MET A 1 -5.70 39.94 -41.30
N GLN A 2 -6.59 39.22 -40.62
CA GLN A 2 -6.37 38.78 -39.23
C GLN A 2 -6.29 37.26 -39.28
N LEU A 3 -5.08 36.73 -39.09
CA LEU A 3 -4.83 35.30 -38.96
C LEU A 3 -5.25 34.92 -37.53
N SER A 4 -6.41 34.29 -37.39
CA SER A 4 -6.83 33.68 -36.12
C SER A 4 -5.98 32.44 -35.87
N VAL A 5 -4.96 32.57 -35.03
CA VAL A 5 -4.19 31.41 -34.54
C VAL A 5 -5.05 30.67 -33.53
N SER A 6 -5.72 29.62 -33.98
CA SER A 6 -6.39 28.66 -33.10
C SER A 6 -5.33 27.92 -32.29
N ALA A 7 -5.12 28.33 -31.03
CA ALA A 7 -4.31 27.60 -30.08
C ALA A 7 -5.03 26.28 -29.74
N LEU A 8 -4.59 25.18 -30.35
CA LEU A 8 -5.04 23.83 -30.00
C LEU A 8 -4.43 23.49 -28.63
N LEU A 9 -5.21 23.65 -27.55
CA LEU A 9 -4.82 23.13 -26.22
C LEU A 9 -4.79 21.60 -26.31
N GLY A 10 -3.60 21.02 -26.45
CA GLY A 10 -3.40 19.59 -26.30
C GLY A 10 -3.71 19.19 -24.86
N LEU A 11 -4.84 18.50 -24.63
CA LEU A 11 -5.03 17.77 -23.38
C LEU A 11 -4.00 16.64 -23.34
N VAL A 12 -2.96 16.81 -22.52
CA VAL A 12 -2.11 15.68 -22.15
C VAL A 12 -2.94 14.78 -21.24
N ALA A 13 -3.51 13.72 -21.81
CA ALA A 13 -4.16 12.68 -21.02
C ALA A 13 -3.10 12.02 -20.14
N ALA A 14 -3.09 12.34 -18.84
CA ALA A 14 -2.28 11.61 -17.88
C ALA A 14 -2.80 10.17 -17.81
N ALA A 15 -2.02 9.22 -18.32
CA ALA A 15 -2.27 7.80 -18.10
C ALA A 15 -1.90 7.47 -16.65
N ASN A 16 -2.83 6.89 -15.91
CA ASN A 16 -2.69 6.59 -14.48
C ASN A 16 -2.49 5.08 -14.30
N ALA A 17 -1.44 4.63 -13.61
CA ALA A 17 -1.28 3.24 -13.19
C ALA A 17 -2.34 2.89 -12.15
N HIS A 18 -2.56 1.60 -11.98
CA HIS A 18 -3.53 1.08 -11.03
C HIS A 18 -3.08 -0.32 -10.58
N GLY A 19 -3.14 -0.60 -9.29
CA GLY A 19 -2.81 -1.92 -8.76
C GLY A 19 -3.04 -2.07 -7.26
N LEU A 20 -3.10 -3.32 -6.81
CA LEU A 20 -3.26 -3.70 -5.41
C LEU A 20 -2.86 -5.16 -5.17
N VAL A 21 -2.53 -5.49 -3.93
CA VAL A 21 -2.50 -6.88 -3.45
C VAL A 21 -3.95 -7.37 -3.29
N THR A 22 -4.27 -8.51 -3.91
CA THR A 22 -5.58 -9.16 -3.84
C THR A 22 -5.63 -10.32 -2.85
N SER A 23 -4.47 -10.92 -2.55
CA SER A 23 -4.31 -11.94 -1.51
C SER A 23 -2.92 -11.81 -0.89
N PRO A 24 -2.75 -11.91 0.44
CA PRO A 24 -3.79 -12.04 1.48
C PRO A 24 -4.71 -10.81 1.56
N ALA A 25 -5.71 -10.87 2.45
CA ALA A 25 -6.62 -9.74 2.68
C ALA A 25 -5.83 -8.48 3.09
N THR A 26 -6.07 -7.38 2.38
CA THR A 26 -5.43 -6.09 2.65
C THR A 26 -6.36 -5.15 3.40
N ARG A 27 -5.79 -4.08 3.96
CA ARG A 27 -6.59 -2.99 4.51
C ARG A 27 -7.53 -2.42 3.46
N THR A 28 -8.76 -2.17 3.87
CA THR A 28 -9.77 -1.41 3.13
C THR A 28 -10.26 -0.21 3.95
N PRO A 29 -10.76 0.86 3.32
CA PRO A 29 -11.27 2.03 4.03
C PRO A 29 -12.70 1.77 4.55
N GLY A 30 -13.01 2.32 5.72
CA GLY A 30 -14.34 2.30 6.32
C GLY A 30 -14.58 3.50 7.23
N ALA A 31 -15.40 3.32 8.27
CA ALA A 31 -15.80 4.40 9.17
C ALA A 31 -14.63 4.96 10.00
N ALA A 32 -13.68 4.12 10.43
CA ALA A 32 -12.49 4.60 11.14
C ALA A 32 -11.62 5.46 10.22
N THR A 33 -11.51 5.08 8.95
CA THR A 33 -10.81 5.85 7.92
C THR A 33 -11.52 7.17 7.63
N ALA A 34 -12.84 7.17 7.43
CA ALA A 34 -13.62 8.39 7.21
C ALA A 34 -13.44 9.40 8.36
N ALA A 35 -13.39 8.92 9.61
CA ALA A 35 -13.24 9.77 10.79
C ALA A 35 -11.91 10.58 10.86
N VAL A 36 -10.88 10.19 10.10
CA VAL A 36 -9.57 10.88 10.10
C VAL A 36 -9.11 11.34 8.73
N CYS A 37 -9.53 10.67 7.66
CA CYS A 37 -9.18 10.99 6.28
C CYS A 37 -10.29 11.72 5.53
N GLY A 38 -11.51 11.72 6.08
CA GLY A 38 -12.69 12.31 5.49
C GLY A 38 -13.42 11.42 4.48
N GLU A 39 -14.69 11.74 4.25
CA GLU A 39 -15.59 10.98 3.37
C GLU A 39 -15.18 11.06 1.89
N THR A 40 -14.61 12.19 1.46
CA THR A 40 -14.11 12.37 0.09
C THR A 40 -13.06 11.31 -0.26
N MET A 41 -12.12 11.07 0.65
CA MET A 41 -11.06 10.09 0.48
C MET A 41 -11.62 8.67 0.43
N VAL A 42 -12.51 8.32 1.37
CA VAL A 42 -13.12 6.98 1.43
C VAL A 42 -13.89 6.68 0.15
N LYS A 43 -14.74 7.60 -0.31
CA LYS A 43 -15.53 7.43 -1.55
C LYS A 43 -14.64 7.29 -2.78
N PHE A 44 -13.55 8.05 -2.85
CA PHE A 44 -12.59 7.96 -3.95
C PHE A 44 -12.00 6.55 -4.07
N TYR A 45 -11.51 6.00 -2.95
CA TYR A 45 -10.92 4.65 -2.95
C TYR A 45 -11.93 3.51 -2.98
N GLN A 46 -13.18 3.73 -2.58
CA GLN A 46 -14.26 2.77 -2.80
C GLN A 46 -14.69 2.71 -4.27
N ALA A 47 -14.67 3.84 -4.98
CA ALA A 47 -14.95 3.89 -6.41
C ALA A 47 -13.85 3.21 -7.22
N ASP A 48 -12.58 3.35 -6.80
CA ASP A 48 -11.46 2.61 -7.37
C ASP A 48 -10.43 2.21 -6.31
N ASN A 49 -10.54 0.96 -5.86
CA ASN A 49 -9.63 0.39 -4.87
C ASN A 49 -8.22 0.09 -5.41
N THR A 50 -7.98 0.31 -6.70
CA THR A 50 -6.68 0.16 -7.36
C THR A 50 -5.96 1.51 -7.52
N SER A 51 -6.59 2.60 -7.06
CA SER A 51 -6.08 3.97 -7.12
C SER A 51 -5.05 4.31 -6.03
N TYR A 52 -4.59 5.56 -6.01
CA TYR A 52 -3.39 6.03 -5.31
C TYR A 52 -3.48 7.50 -4.84
N PRO A 53 -2.64 7.94 -3.88
CA PRO A 53 -2.72 9.28 -3.28
C PRO A 53 -2.61 10.43 -4.28
N GLU A 54 -1.69 10.37 -5.25
CA GLU A 54 -1.52 11.45 -6.23
C GLU A 54 -2.76 11.62 -7.12
N ALA A 55 -3.51 10.55 -7.41
CA ALA A 55 -4.79 10.64 -8.12
C ALA A 55 -5.87 11.28 -7.26
N LEU A 56 -5.91 10.98 -5.95
CA LEU A 56 -6.84 11.61 -5.01
C LEU A 56 -6.64 13.14 -4.98
N PHE A 57 -5.39 13.61 -4.89
CA PHE A 57 -5.08 15.03 -4.93
C PHE A 57 -5.42 15.68 -6.27
N ARG A 58 -5.13 14.99 -7.38
CA ARG A 58 -5.46 15.48 -8.73
C ARG A 58 -6.97 15.62 -8.95
N ALA A 59 -7.76 14.69 -8.41
CA ALA A 59 -9.22 14.74 -8.47
C ALA A 59 -9.82 15.82 -7.54
N ASN A 60 -9.07 16.25 -6.52
CA ASN A 60 -9.50 17.20 -5.50
C ASN A 60 -8.52 18.39 -5.39
N PRO A 61 -8.37 19.22 -6.45
CA PRO A 61 -7.35 20.27 -6.50
C PRO A 61 -7.56 21.40 -5.47
N LYS A 62 -8.74 21.49 -4.87
CA LYS A 62 -9.07 22.44 -3.80
C LYS A 62 -8.84 21.87 -2.39
N GLY A 63 -8.31 20.65 -2.29
CA GLY A 63 -8.15 19.90 -1.04
C GLY A 63 -9.17 18.76 -0.90
N ILE A 64 -8.82 17.77 -0.07
CA ILE A 64 -9.60 16.53 0.12
C ILE A 64 -10.82 16.73 1.04
N GLY A 65 -10.92 17.85 1.74
CA GLY A 65 -12.03 18.14 2.65
C GLY A 65 -11.54 18.72 3.97
N ALA A 66 -12.46 19.34 4.73
CA ALA A 66 -12.14 19.92 6.03
C ALA A 66 -12.00 18.85 7.14
N ASP A 67 -12.49 17.63 6.88
CA ASP A 67 -12.43 16.44 7.73
C ASP A 67 -11.12 15.65 7.56
N TYR A 68 -10.31 15.96 6.53
CA TYR A 68 -8.99 15.37 6.37
C TYR A 68 -7.99 15.92 7.40
N ASN A 69 -7.44 15.03 8.22
CA ASN A 69 -6.40 15.36 9.18
C ASN A 69 -5.06 14.70 8.78
N ALA A 70 -4.17 15.47 8.16
CA ALA A 70 -2.87 14.99 7.69
C ALA A 70 -1.97 14.39 8.80
N ALA A 71 -2.16 14.79 10.06
CA ALA A 71 -1.41 14.24 11.18
C ALA A 71 -1.91 12.86 11.64
N LYS A 72 -3.14 12.48 11.26
CA LYS A 72 -3.77 11.19 11.61
C LYS A 72 -3.99 10.28 10.40
N CYS A 73 -4.11 10.86 9.21
CA CYS A 73 -4.30 10.17 7.95
C CYS A 73 -3.05 10.31 7.10
N ASN A 74 -2.10 9.38 7.26
CA ASN A 74 -0.93 9.32 6.39
C ASN A 74 -1.29 8.57 5.10
N LEU A 75 -1.51 9.30 4.00
CA LEU A 75 -1.81 8.70 2.70
C LEU A 75 -0.66 7.86 2.11
N TYR A 76 0.54 7.95 2.68
CA TYR A 76 1.75 7.20 2.30
C TYR A 76 2.16 6.18 3.37
N LEU A 77 1.15 5.64 4.05
CA LEU A 77 1.21 4.43 4.86
C LEU A 77 -0.15 3.76 4.74
N CYS A 78 -0.20 2.60 4.07
CA CYS A 78 -1.44 1.87 3.84
C CYS A 78 -2.54 2.72 3.19
N ARG A 79 -2.18 3.71 2.37
CA ARG A 79 -3.11 4.70 1.78
C ARG A 79 -3.93 5.49 2.80
N GLY A 80 -3.49 5.57 4.05
CA GLY A 80 -4.23 6.20 5.14
C GLY A 80 -5.34 5.33 5.74
N TYR A 81 -5.48 4.08 5.30
CA TYR A 81 -6.50 3.17 5.81
C TYR A 81 -6.23 2.77 7.26
N GLN A 82 -7.27 2.84 8.07
CA GLN A 82 -7.18 2.68 9.50
C GLN A 82 -7.34 1.22 9.92
N PHE A 83 -6.57 0.80 10.91
CA PHE A 83 -6.64 -0.56 11.45
C PHE A 83 -8.03 -0.89 12.03
N GLY A 84 -8.75 0.10 12.57
CA GLY A 84 -10.09 -0.08 13.13
C GLY A 84 -11.11 -0.66 12.14
N ASP A 85 -10.94 -0.41 10.83
CA ASP A 85 -11.79 -0.96 9.78
C ASP A 85 -11.41 -2.42 9.41
N ASN A 86 -10.27 -2.91 9.88
CA ASN A 86 -9.58 -4.09 9.36
C ASN A 86 -9.25 -5.15 10.42
N THR A 87 -9.77 -5.02 11.65
CA THR A 87 -9.50 -5.93 12.77
C THR A 87 -9.85 -7.40 12.48
N LYS A 88 -10.76 -7.65 11.54
CA LYS A 88 -11.17 -9.00 11.09
C LYS A 88 -10.24 -9.64 10.06
N ASN A 89 -9.33 -8.86 9.46
CA ASN A 89 -8.48 -9.30 8.35
C ASN A 89 -7.03 -9.60 8.79
N VAL A 90 -6.77 -9.58 10.10
CA VAL A 90 -5.43 -9.80 10.66
C VAL A 90 -4.99 -11.23 10.44
N GLN A 91 -3.82 -11.38 9.81
CA GLN A 91 -3.18 -12.66 9.58
C GLN A 91 -2.35 -13.07 10.81
N SER A 92 -2.10 -14.37 10.98
CA SER A 92 -1.24 -14.90 12.03
C SER A 92 -0.15 -15.73 11.39
N TYR A 93 1.09 -15.24 11.44
CA TYR A 93 2.23 -15.91 10.83
C TYR A 93 3.30 -16.27 11.85
N LYS A 94 4.01 -17.36 11.60
CA LYS A 94 5.22 -17.73 12.35
C LYS A 94 6.44 -17.04 11.75
N PRO A 95 7.46 -16.71 12.56
CA PRO A 95 8.75 -16.31 12.01
C PRO A 95 9.32 -17.42 11.11
N GLY A 96 9.80 -17.06 9.92
CA GLY A 96 10.25 -18.00 8.88
C GLY A 96 9.14 -18.58 8.00
N GLU A 97 7.87 -18.27 8.26
CA GLU A 97 6.75 -18.71 7.42
C GLU A 97 6.78 -18.02 6.06
N LYS A 98 6.45 -18.77 5.01
CA LYS A 98 6.25 -18.21 3.67
C LYS A 98 4.82 -17.70 3.54
N VAL A 99 4.68 -16.50 3.02
CA VAL A 99 3.40 -15.86 2.72
C VAL A 99 3.32 -15.67 1.22
N ASP A 100 2.36 -16.33 0.58
CA ASP A 100 2.06 -16.13 -0.83
C ASP A 100 1.28 -14.83 -1.01
N MET A 101 1.67 -14.05 -2.02
CA MET A 101 1.07 -12.78 -2.37
C MET A 101 0.66 -12.75 -3.84
N ASP A 102 -0.61 -12.41 -4.07
CA ASP A 102 -1.15 -12.15 -5.40
C ASP A 102 -1.38 -10.63 -5.54
N VAL A 103 -0.83 -10.05 -6.62
CA VAL A 103 -0.94 -8.65 -6.97
C VAL A 103 -1.64 -8.52 -8.30
N PHE A 104 -2.70 -7.71 -8.33
CA PHE A 104 -3.35 -7.31 -9.56
C PHE A 104 -2.82 -5.94 -10.00
N ILE A 105 -2.22 -5.89 -11.18
CA ILE A 105 -1.77 -4.65 -11.84
C ILE A 105 -2.75 -4.37 -12.98
N ARG A 106 -3.66 -3.41 -12.76
CA ARG A 106 -4.70 -3.03 -13.73
C ARG A 106 -4.13 -2.18 -14.87
N ILE A 107 -3.28 -1.21 -14.56
CA ILE A 107 -2.59 -0.38 -15.55
C ILE A 107 -1.11 -0.35 -15.16
N PRO A 108 -0.19 -0.94 -15.95
CA PRO A 108 1.22 -1.01 -15.63
C PRO A 108 1.96 0.28 -15.98
N HIS A 109 2.86 0.67 -15.09
CA HIS A 109 3.79 1.80 -15.25
C HIS A 109 5.16 1.39 -14.75
N LYS A 110 6.16 1.46 -15.63
CA LYS A 110 7.54 1.11 -15.27
C LYS A 110 7.98 1.87 -14.02
N GLY A 111 8.51 1.14 -13.05
CA GLY A 111 8.99 1.70 -11.80
C GLY A 111 9.81 0.70 -10.99
N TYR A 112 9.75 0.86 -9.68
CA TYR A 112 10.33 -0.05 -8.70
C TYR A 112 9.27 -0.42 -7.66
N ALA A 113 9.41 -1.60 -7.05
CA ALA A 113 8.49 -2.07 -6.02
C ALA A 113 9.20 -2.93 -5.00
N ASN A 114 8.62 -3.04 -3.81
CA ASN A 114 9.10 -3.96 -2.80
C ASN A 114 7.94 -4.45 -1.91
N VAL A 115 8.20 -5.52 -1.15
CA VAL A 115 7.39 -5.86 0.01
C VAL A 115 8.25 -5.80 1.25
N SER A 116 7.80 -5.03 2.23
CA SER A 116 8.53 -4.80 3.48
C SER A 116 7.62 -5.02 4.69
N VAL A 117 8.21 -5.41 5.82
CA VAL A 117 7.53 -5.29 7.12
C VAL A 117 7.64 -3.83 7.55
N VAL A 118 6.50 -3.18 7.85
CA VAL A 118 6.45 -1.79 8.28
C VAL A 118 5.79 -1.69 9.65
N ASP A 119 6.42 -0.95 10.57
CA ASP A 119 5.83 -0.48 11.82
C ASP A 119 4.86 0.67 11.52
N THR A 120 3.59 0.46 11.82
CA THR A 120 2.50 1.40 11.50
C THR A 120 2.48 2.63 12.40
N THR A 121 3.15 2.59 13.55
CA THR A 121 3.24 3.72 14.48
C THR A 121 4.34 4.68 14.03
N THR A 122 5.49 4.14 13.63
CA THR A 122 6.66 4.95 13.26
C THR A 122 6.80 5.19 11.75
N ASN A 123 6.00 4.48 10.93
CA ASN A 123 6.14 4.42 9.47
C ASN A 123 7.56 4.06 9.04
N LYS A 124 8.15 3.03 9.66
CA LYS A 124 9.51 2.57 9.38
C LYS A 124 9.52 1.11 8.98
N ILE A 125 10.37 0.79 8.00
CA ILE A 125 10.67 -0.60 7.64
C ILE A 125 11.42 -1.26 8.78
N LEU A 126 11.00 -2.46 9.15
CA LEU A 126 11.68 -3.32 10.12
C LEU A 126 12.64 -4.25 9.38
N GLY A 127 13.92 -3.90 9.36
CA GLY A 127 14.97 -4.65 8.65
C GLY A 127 15.11 -4.21 7.20
N THR A 128 15.25 -5.18 6.29
CA THR A 128 15.32 -4.95 4.83
C THR A 128 14.03 -5.38 4.15
N PRO A 129 13.74 -4.89 2.93
CA PRO A 129 12.68 -5.46 2.11
C PRO A 129 12.79 -6.99 2.00
N LEU A 130 11.66 -7.67 2.08
CA LEU A 130 11.55 -9.13 1.98
C LEU A 130 11.71 -9.62 0.53
N ILE A 131 11.31 -8.77 -0.40
CA ILE A 131 11.55 -8.87 -1.83
C ILE A 131 11.61 -7.46 -2.40
N ASP A 132 12.44 -7.28 -3.41
CA ASP A 132 12.70 -5.98 -4.04
C ASP A 132 12.84 -6.14 -5.56
N TRP A 133 12.19 -5.23 -6.28
CA TRP A 133 12.31 -5.03 -7.73
C TRP A 133 12.83 -3.61 -7.95
N PRO A 134 14.16 -3.41 -7.99
CA PRO A 134 14.76 -2.07 -8.00
C PRO A 134 14.47 -1.31 -9.30
N ASP A 135 14.17 -2.02 -10.39
CA ASP A 135 13.75 -1.45 -11.66
C ASP A 135 12.82 -2.41 -12.43
N ASN A 136 12.28 -1.91 -13.55
CA ASN A 136 11.46 -2.67 -14.49
C ASN A 136 10.23 -3.38 -13.87
N TYR A 137 9.78 -2.95 -12.69
CA TYR A 137 8.50 -3.39 -12.13
C TYR A 137 7.36 -2.79 -12.96
N ALA A 138 6.38 -3.62 -13.32
CA ALA A 138 5.23 -3.25 -14.15
C ALA A 138 5.63 -2.53 -15.46
N ALA A 139 6.72 -2.96 -16.11
CA ALA A 139 7.23 -2.31 -17.31
C ALA A 139 6.49 -2.69 -18.62
N THR A 140 5.61 -3.69 -18.58
CA THR A 140 4.91 -4.25 -19.73
C THR A 140 3.42 -4.45 -19.45
N LEU A 141 2.60 -4.55 -20.50
CA LEU A 141 1.16 -4.85 -20.38
C LEU A 141 0.87 -6.20 -19.70
N THR A 142 1.79 -7.14 -19.84
CA THR A 142 1.79 -8.43 -19.12
C THR A 142 3.07 -8.49 -18.29
N PRO A 143 3.05 -8.01 -17.04
CA PRO A 143 4.20 -8.07 -16.16
C PRO A 143 4.69 -9.52 -15.98
N PRO A 144 6.00 -9.74 -15.76
CA PRO A 144 6.53 -11.04 -15.38
C PRO A 144 5.78 -11.66 -14.20
N ALA A 145 5.61 -12.99 -14.21
CA ALA A 145 4.81 -13.69 -13.20
C ALA A 145 5.27 -13.39 -11.76
N ASN A 146 6.57 -13.24 -11.52
CA ASN A 146 7.09 -12.92 -10.19
C ASN A 146 6.73 -11.50 -9.69
N GLN A 147 6.19 -10.62 -10.53
CA GLN A 147 5.71 -9.29 -10.11
C GLN A 147 4.24 -9.30 -9.69
N THR A 148 3.48 -10.31 -10.11
CA THR A 148 2.04 -10.45 -9.83
C THR A 148 1.72 -11.64 -8.93
N LYS A 149 2.62 -12.63 -8.83
CA LYS A 149 2.48 -13.79 -7.96
C LYS A 149 3.84 -14.23 -7.42
N PHE A 150 4.04 -14.12 -6.12
CA PHE A 150 5.31 -14.40 -5.46
C PHE A 150 5.08 -14.80 -4.00
N SER A 151 6.14 -15.23 -3.32
CA SER A 151 6.10 -15.49 -1.87
C SER A 151 7.18 -14.66 -1.18
N VAL A 152 6.84 -14.15 0.00
CA VAL A 152 7.80 -13.53 0.93
C VAL A 152 7.98 -14.41 2.17
N THR A 153 9.06 -14.22 2.92
CA THR A 153 9.29 -14.95 4.18
C THR A 153 9.24 -13.99 5.35
N ILE A 154 8.44 -14.31 6.37
CA ILE A 154 8.37 -13.52 7.60
C ILE A 154 9.75 -13.56 8.30
N PRO A 155 10.37 -12.40 8.62
CA PRO A 155 11.68 -12.41 9.24
C PRO A 155 11.68 -13.11 10.60
N THR A 156 12.73 -13.88 10.86
CA THR A 156 12.98 -14.52 12.17
C THR A 156 13.50 -13.55 13.23
N THR A 157 13.73 -12.30 12.85
CA THR A 157 14.40 -11.25 13.63
C THR A 157 13.46 -10.15 14.14
N LEU A 158 12.14 -10.28 13.94
CA LEU A 158 11.16 -9.28 14.40
C LEU A 158 11.02 -9.20 15.93
N GLY A 159 11.51 -10.22 16.66
CA GLY A 159 11.30 -10.35 18.10
C GLY A 159 9.82 -10.24 18.46
N ASP A 160 9.51 -9.37 19.42
CA ASP A 160 8.14 -9.15 19.90
C ASP A 160 7.44 -7.94 19.24
N GLN A 161 8.07 -7.26 18.26
CA GLN A 161 7.58 -6.00 17.69
C GLN A 161 6.22 -6.14 16.99
N CYS A 162 5.98 -7.27 16.35
CA CYS A 162 4.76 -7.53 15.58
C CYS A 162 3.78 -8.46 16.30
N THR A 163 3.81 -8.52 17.63
CA THR A 163 2.91 -9.38 18.43
C THR A 163 1.51 -8.79 18.62
N THR A 164 1.36 -7.48 18.39
CA THR A 164 0.10 -6.76 18.55
C THR A 164 -0.55 -6.50 17.19
N ALA A 165 -1.83 -6.84 17.06
CA ALA A 165 -2.57 -6.61 15.83
C ALA A 165 -2.61 -5.10 15.48
N GLY A 166 -2.34 -4.78 14.22
CA GLY A 166 -2.27 -3.40 13.74
C GLY A 166 -0.92 -2.72 13.93
N ALA A 167 0.02 -3.29 14.70
CA ALA A 167 1.35 -2.71 14.92
C ALA A 167 2.29 -2.89 13.71
N CYS A 168 2.16 -4.01 13.01
CA CYS A 168 2.94 -4.31 11.81
C CYS A 168 2.06 -4.68 10.64
N VAL A 169 2.54 -4.35 9.44
CA VAL A 169 1.94 -4.77 8.17
C VAL A 169 3.02 -5.31 7.23
N LEU A 170 2.65 -6.26 6.37
CA LEU A 170 3.36 -6.47 5.11
C LEU A 170 2.86 -5.41 4.14
N GLN A 171 3.71 -4.44 3.82
CA GLN A 171 3.39 -3.39 2.86
C GLN A 171 3.99 -3.76 1.51
N TRP A 172 3.14 -4.02 0.52
CA TRP A 172 3.53 -3.93 -0.88
C TRP A 172 3.54 -2.45 -1.27
N TYR A 173 4.67 -1.97 -1.76
CA TYR A 173 4.90 -0.61 -2.22
C TYR A 173 5.36 -0.66 -3.68
N TRP A 174 4.76 0.17 -4.53
CA TRP A 174 5.20 0.36 -5.91
C TRP A 174 5.16 1.85 -6.25
N LEU A 175 6.27 2.38 -6.77
CA LEU A 175 6.32 3.72 -7.35
C LEU A 175 6.56 3.61 -8.85
N GLY A 176 5.56 4.00 -9.64
CA GLY A 176 5.64 4.03 -11.10
C GLY A 176 5.36 5.44 -11.61
N GLN A 177 6.30 6.05 -12.33
CA GLN A 177 6.13 7.38 -12.95
C GLN A 177 5.58 8.48 -11.99
N GLY A 178 6.01 8.47 -10.72
CA GLY A 178 5.56 9.43 -9.71
C GLY A 178 4.17 9.12 -9.11
N GLN A 179 3.69 7.89 -9.23
CA GLN A 179 2.41 7.43 -8.71
C GLN A 179 2.64 6.32 -7.68
N THR A 180 2.11 6.49 -6.47
CA THR A 180 2.42 5.64 -5.31
C THR A 180 1.31 4.63 -5.02
N TYR A 181 1.61 3.34 -5.15
CA TYR A 181 0.67 2.25 -4.87
C TYR A 181 1.08 1.52 -3.61
N GLU A 182 0.11 1.33 -2.72
CA GLU A 182 0.33 0.62 -1.47
C GLU A 182 -0.80 -0.35 -1.17
N SER A 183 -0.45 -1.50 -0.63
CA SER A 183 -1.38 -2.43 -0.02
C SER A 183 -0.76 -3.00 1.25
N CYS A 184 -1.52 -2.98 2.34
CA CYS A 184 -1.07 -3.43 3.65
C CYS A 184 -1.83 -4.66 4.09
N VAL A 185 -1.11 -5.72 4.43
CA VAL A 185 -1.66 -6.92 5.09
C VAL A 185 -1.29 -6.83 6.57
N ASP A 186 -2.28 -6.63 7.44
CA ASP A 186 -2.08 -6.69 8.89
C ASP A 186 -1.74 -8.12 9.30
N PHE A 187 -0.71 -8.29 10.12
CA PHE A 187 -0.34 -9.60 10.64
C PHE A 187 0.16 -9.51 12.08
N THR A 188 0.21 -10.67 12.72
CA THR A 188 0.89 -10.86 14.00
C THR A 188 1.88 -12.00 13.94
N THR A 189 2.90 -11.93 14.80
CA THR A 189 3.77 -13.05 15.14
C THR A 189 3.51 -13.51 16.57
N PRO A 190 3.69 -14.80 16.89
CA PRO A 190 3.66 -15.25 18.28
C PRO A 190 4.74 -14.54 19.09
N LYS A 191 4.46 -14.31 20.38
CA LYS A 191 5.47 -13.81 21.31
C LYS A 191 6.62 -14.80 21.42
N THR A 192 7.85 -14.28 21.49
CA THR A 192 9.03 -15.10 21.71
C THR A 192 8.87 -15.82 23.06
N THR A 193 8.95 -17.16 23.05
CA THR A 193 8.98 -17.92 24.30
C THR A 193 10.40 -17.82 24.87
N PRO A 194 10.60 -17.35 26.11
CA PRO A 194 11.91 -17.39 26.74
C PRO A 194 12.39 -18.84 26.71
N MET A 195 13.60 -19.10 26.20
CA MET A 195 14.20 -20.43 26.31
C MET A 195 14.22 -20.79 27.80
N ARG A 196 13.48 -21.82 28.19
CA ARG A 196 13.66 -22.43 29.51
C ARG A 196 15.01 -23.14 29.45
N PHE A 197 16.02 -22.56 30.10
CA PHE A 197 17.21 -23.32 30.44
C PHE A 197 16.78 -24.42 31.41
N THR A 198 16.57 -25.63 30.91
CA THR A 198 16.61 -26.82 31.77
C THR A 198 18.08 -27.08 32.05
N ALA A 199 18.47 -26.86 33.31
CA ALA A 199 19.76 -27.30 33.84
C ALA A 199 19.90 -28.83 33.78
#